data_AF-A0A951YGG6-F1
#
_entry.id   AF-A0A951YGG6-F1
#
_cell.length_a   1.000
_cell.length_b   1.000
_cell.length_c   1.000
_cell.angle_alpha   90.00
_cell.angle_beta   90.00
_cell.angle_gamma   90.00
#
_symmetry.space_group_name_H-M   'P 1'
#
loop_
_entity.id
_entity.type
_entity.pdbx_description
1 polymer ?
#
loop_
_entity_poly.entity_id
_entity_poly.type
_entity_poly.pdbx_seq_one_letter_code
_entity_poly.pdbx_strand_id
1 'polypeptide(L)'
;MSQPVAYTPPDYVPPEVAADSWAGAERRSSDPIDRLGRSLNRLCLEASDPYEIVAHLEALGLNSPTALARFHVTSHFELAHALYERTPRIRERREPKRKDKRDWATPTAMCLAFVITYFLGAFSQVEMLAPAVVVLVWSQVGSALLMKAKGELPHADQRGALAVIVQLGLVALALTWLLLRFGPATLAPTLVWFAVGSLLWAERHLAAVAVPLVVGAGLALSAAFSLPPIVVQLVAIGTATSLCLPLARHDPRQSLAWLRRSAGVVPHPLLYGVGQGLLILALLADQEPDRNVLPGALLLLVIILVSQRLLIALKALLTDRLWRARNRADFKQFAQLALLGYVTLFLVPLGAALALELLAGPAPWHFHWYAFGLFGTSLGIAVVDFALGNPAGASVPFVLAGVAAWAGLPFLWVGVALAASLLLVAQWRVRQVGRYAIYLL
;
A
#
# COMPACT_ATOMS: atom_id res chain seq x y z
N MET A 1 48.49 -6.46 14.37
CA MET A 1 48.80 -6.90 13.00
C MET A 1 47.61 -7.67 12.46
N SER A 2 46.72 -7.01 11.73
CA SER A 2 45.52 -7.61 11.13
C SER A 2 45.77 -7.81 9.64
N GLN A 3 45.71 -9.06 9.17
CA GLN A 3 45.83 -9.38 7.75
C GLN A 3 44.67 -8.74 6.97
N PRO A 4 44.91 -8.09 5.83
CA PRO A 4 43.86 -7.67 4.93
C PRO A 4 43.31 -8.91 4.24
N VAL A 5 42.03 -9.22 4.48
CA VAL A 5 41.30 -10.21 3.69
C VAL A 5 41.35 -9.73 2.24
N ALA A 6 42.02 -10.49 1.38
CA ALA A 6 42.04 -10.23 -0.05
C ALA A 6 40.60 -10.25 -0.56
N TYR A 7 40.11 -9.09 -1.01
CA TYR A 7 38.83 -8.96 -1.68
C TYR A 7 38.91 -9.73 -3.00
N THR A 8 38.27 -10.90 -3.05
CA THR A 8 38.01 -11.62 -4.29
C THR A 8 36.75 -11.00 -4.91
N PRO A 9 36.83 -10.30 -6.06
CA PRO A 9 35.64 -9.80 -6.73
C PRO A 9 34.74 -10.99 -7.11
N PRO A 10 33.40 -10.84 -7.04
CA PRO A 10 32.51 -11.87 -7.58
C PRO A 10 32.85 -12.13 -9.04
N ASP A 11 32.83 -13.42 -9.43
CA ASP A 11 33.25 -13.89 -10.75
C ASP A 11 32.61 -13.04 -11.85
N TYR A 12 33.45 -12.47 -12.69
CA TYR A 12 33.03 -11.78 -13.91
C TYR A 12 32.19 -12.76 -14.73
N VAL A 13 30.88 -12.54 -14.77
CA VAL A 13 29.99 -13.22 -15.72
C VAL A 13 30.16 -12.50 -17.06
N PRO A 14 30.77 -13.13 -18.08
CA PRO A 14 30.84 -12.57 -19.40
C PRO A 14 29.40 -12.38 -19.91
N PRO A 15 29.06 -11.28 -20.59
CA PRO A 15 27.79 -11.23 -21.29
C PRO A 15 27.74 -12.40 -22.28
N GLU A 16 26.72 -13.25 -22.21
CA GLU A 16 26.43 -14.28 -23.22
C GLU A 16 26.08 -13.67 -24.59
N VAL A 17 26.09 -12.33 -24.69
CA VAL A 17 25.84 -11.56 -25.90
C VAL A 17 27.16 -11.33 -26.62
N ALA A 18 27.25 -11.92 -27.82
CA ALA A 18 28.29 -11.77 -28.84
C ALA A 18 29.32 -10.67 -28.53
N ALA A 19 30.49 -11.09 -28.03
CA ALA A 19 31.65 -10.25 -27.78
C ALA A 19 32.13 -9.47 -29.03
N ASP A 20 31.63 -9.83 -30.21
CA ASP A 20 32.07 -9.31 -31.50
C ASP A 20 31.49 -7.93 -31.89
N SER A 21 30.66 -7.28 -31.07
CA SER A 21 29.96 -6.04 -31.47
C SER A 21 30.01 -4.86 -30.49
N TRP A 22 30.68 -4.97 -29.35
CA TRP A 22 30.78 -3.86 -28.40
C TRP A 22 32.05 -3.03 -28.64
N ALA A 23 31.89 -1.79 -29.10
CA ALA A 23 32.97 -0.84 -29.39
C ALA A 23 33.33 0.07 -28.18
N GLY A 24 32.87 -0.25 -26.97
CA GLY A 24 33.08 0.57 -25.77
C GLY A 24 34.42 0.30 -25.06
N ALA A 25 34.78 1.18 -24.12
CA ALA A 25 36.03 1.09 -23.36
C ALA A 25 36.09 -0.16 -22.46
N GLU A 26 37.25 -0.82 -22.39
CA GLU A 26 37.41 -2.06 -21.61
C GLU A 26 37.24 -1.82 -20.10
N ARG A 27 36.22 -2.46 -19.49
CA ARG A 27 35.91 -2.40 -18.04
C ARG A 27 36.95 -3.11 -17.15
N ARG A 28 38.00 -3.63 -17.78
CA ARG A 28 39.32 -4.06 -17.27
C ARG A 28 39.94 -3.10 -16.26
N SER A 29 39.78 -1.81 -16.55
CA SER A 29 40.49 -0.68 -15.95
C SER A 29 40.44 -0.63 -14.42
N SER A 30 41.46 0.01 -13.84
CA SER A 30 41.51 0.36 -12.41
C SER A 30 40.68 1.61 -12.07
N ASP A 31 40.04 2.24 -13.06
CA ASP A 31 39.11 3.37 -12.85
C ASP A 31 38.04 3.02 -11.79
N PRO A 32 37.82 3.89 -10.77
CA PRO A 32 36.77 3.72 -9.78
C PRO A 32 35.38 3.42 -10.35
N ILE A 33 35.02 4.04 -11.48
CA ILE A 33 33.71 3.83 -12.14
C ILE A 33 33.64 2.42 -12.72
N ASP A 34 34.72 1.91 -13.32
CA ASP A 34 34.74 0.56 -13.91
C ASP A 34 34.77 -0.53 -12.83
N ARG A 35 35.40 -0.25 -11.68
CA ARG A 35 35.29 -1.09 -10.47
C ARG A 35 33.85 -1.15 -9.95
N LEU A 36 33.16 -0.01 -9.85
CA LEU A 36 31.76 0.05 -9.43
C LEU A 36 30.84 -0.64 -10.45
N GLY A 37 31.09 -0.45 -11.75
CA GLY A 37 30.34 -1.13 -12.80
C GLY A 37 30.46 -2.65 -12.71
N ARG A 38 31.64 -3.17 -12.35
CA ARG A 38 31.83 -4.62 -12.12
C ARG A 38 31.16 -5.10 -10.83
N SER A 39 31.16 -4.33 -9.75
CA SER A 39 30.43 -4.74 -8.54
C SER A 39 28.91 -4.70 -8.74
N LEU A 40 28.42 -3.82 -9.60
CA LEU A 40 27.02 -3.69 -10.01
C LEU A 40 26.78 -4.31 -11.40
N ASN A 41 27.53 -5.35 -11.78
CA ASN A 41 27.56 -5.85 -13.15
C ASN A 41 26.16 -6.21 -13.66
N ARG A 42 25.40 -6.96 -12.88
CA ARG A 42 24.04 -7.38 -13.23
C ARG A 42 23.11 -6.19 -13.47
N LEU A 43 23.10 -5.23 -12.55
CA LEU A 43 22.31 -4.01 -12.68
C LEU A 43 22.69 -3.24 -13.96
N CYS A 44 23.99 -3.03 -14.20
CA CYS A 44 24.44 -2.24 -15.35
C CYS A 44 24.19 -2.94 -16.69
N LEU A 45 24.27 -4.28 -16.73
CA LEU A 45 23.99 -5.09 -17.92
C LEU A 45 22.48 -5.18 -18.22
N GLU A 46 21.64 -5.19 -17.18
CA GLU A 46 20.18 -5.33 -17.27
C GLU A 46 19.44 -3.99 -17.30
N ALA A 47 20.11 -2.88 -16.98
CA ALA A 47 19.52 -1.55 -16.97
C ALA A 47 19.06 -1.14 -18.37
N SER A 48 17.78 -0.78 -18.46
CA SER A 48 17.15 -0.30 -19.68
C SER A 48 17.51 1.15 -19.98
N ASP A 49 17.74 1.96 -18.95
CA ASP A 49 18.13 3.36 -19.02
C ASP A 49 19.11 3.72 -17.88
N PRO A 50 19.84 4.85 -17.95
CA PRO A 50 20.76 5.24 -16.88
C PRO A 50 20.04 5.58 -15.58
N TYR A 51 18.74 5.85 -15.60
CA TYR A 51 17.96 6.25 -14.42
C TYR A 51 17.55 5.06 -13.54
N GLU A 52 17.42 3.85 -14.08
CA GLU A 52 17.36 2.62 -13.28
C GLU A 52 18.64 2.43 -12.46
N ILE A 53 19.80 2.82 -13.01
CA ILE A 53 21.08 2.81 -12.28
C ILE A 53 21.10 3.92 -11.22
N VAL A 54 20.64 5.14 -11.54
CA VAL A 54 20.47 6.23 -10.57
C VAL A 54 19.70 5.74 -9.35
N ALA A 55 18.59 5.04 -9.58
CA ALA A 55 17.74 4.55 -8.51
C ALA A 55 18.47 3.60 -7.55
N HIS A 56 19.27 2.70 -8.11
CA HIS A 56 20.08 1.77 -7.33
C HIS A 56 21.26 2.45 -6.62
N LEU A 57 21.93 3.42 -7.27
CA LEU A 57 23.04 4.15 -6.66
C LEU A 57 22.60 4.93 -5.43
N GLU A 58 21.42 5.56 -5.49
CA GLU A 58 20.86 6.27 -4.34
C GLU A 58 20.49 5.32 -3.19
N ALA A 59 19.93 4.13 -3.50
CA ALA A 59 19.62 3.11 -2.51
C ALA A 59 20.89 2.59 -1.79
N LEU A 60 22.03 2.58 -2.50
CA LEU A 60 23.34 2.24 -1.95
C LEU A 60 24.03 3.40 -1.22
N GLY A 61 23.39 4.58 -1.12
CA GLY A 61 23.94 5.76 -0.47
C GLY A 61 25.02 6.50 -1.28
N LEU A 62 25.13 6.21 -2.58
CA LEU A 62 26.08 6.85 -3.51
C LEU A 62 25.55 8.20 -4.05
N ASN A 63 24.67 8.87 -3.31
CA ASN A 63 24.15 10.21 -3.61
C ASN A 63 24.80 11.31 -2.76
N SER A 64 25.66 10.96 -1.81
CA SER A 64 26.34 11.91 -0.94
C SER A 64 27.56 12.56 -1.63
N PRO A 65 27.87 13.85 -1.36
CA PRO A 65 29.04 14.52 -1.95
C PRO A 65 30.36 13.78 -1.67
N THR A 66 30.49 13.17 -0.50
CA THR A 66 31.67 12.38 -0.10
C THR A 66 31.79 11.06 -0.84
N ALA A 67 30.67 10.41 -1.18
CA ALA A 67 30.68 9.21 -2.01
C ALA A 67 30.99 9.55 -3.47
N LEU A 68 30.41 10.62 -4.02
CA LEU A 68 30.58 11.05 -5.40
C LEU A 68 32.00 11.56 -5.71
N ALA A 69 32.65 12.21 -4.73
CA ALA A 69 34.03 12.65 -4.85
C ALA A 69 35.02 11.49 -5.17
N ARG A 70 34.71 10.25 -4.74
CA ARG A 70 35.53 9.05 -5.02
C ARG A 70 35.52 8.64 -6.48
N PHE A 71 34.56 9.12 -7.25
CA PHE A 71 34.38 8.83 -8.66
C PHE A 71 34.63 10.07 -9.53
N HIS A 72 35.08 11.18 -8.95
CA HIS A 72 35.32 12.46 -9.64
C HIS A 72 34.10 13.00 -10.40
N VAL A 73 32.90 12.71 -9.92
CA VAL A 73 31.63 13.16 -10.49
C VAL A 73 30.91 14.09 -9.51
N THR A 74 30.11 15.00 -10.06
CA THR A 74 29.38 16.01 -9.27
C THR A 74 28.00 15.53 -8.86
N SER A 75 27.49 14.50 -9.53
CA SER A 75 26.14 14.01 -9.36
C SER A 75 26.05 12.49 -9.53
N HIS A 76 25.17 11.84 -8.78
CA HIS A 76 24.87 10.41 -8.95
C HIS A 76 24.16 10.13 -10.28
N PHE A 77 23.54 11.15 -10.90
CA PHE A 77 23.05 11.08 -12.28
C PHE A 77 24.20 10.96 -13.29
N GLU A 78 25.29 11.70 -13.07
CA GLU A 78 26.50 11.66 -13.89
C GLU A 78 27.21 10.31 -13.73
N LEU A 79 27.30 9.81 -12.48
CA LEU A 79 27.82 8.47 -12.19
C LEU A 79 27.02 7.38 -12.91
N ALA A 80 25.69 7.46 -12.88
CA ALA A 80 24.82 6.49 -13.52
C ALA A 80 24.94 6.51 -15.05
N HIS A 81 25.05 7.69 -15.67
CA HIS A 81 25.30 7.82 -17.10
C HIS A 81 26.65 7.22 -17.48
N ALA A 82 27.70 7.52 -16.72
CA ALA A 82 29.02 6.94 -16.95
C ALA A 82 29.01 5.41 -16.83
N LEU A 83 28.30 4.85 -15.85
CA LEU A 83 28.13 3.39 -15.71
C LEU A 83 27.33 2.78 -16.87
N TYR A 84 26.29 3.46 -17.31
CA TYR A 84 25.41 3.02 -18.38
C TYR A 84 26.10 3.02 -19.75
N GLU A 85 26.88 4.05 -20.07
CA GLU A 85 27.63 4.14 -21.32
C GLU A 85 28.78 3.14 -21.40
N ARG A 86 29.40 2.84 -20.27
CA ARG A 86 30.55 1.92 -20.17
C ARG A 86 30.16 0.45 -20.06
N THR A 87 28.87 0.10 -20.11
CA THR A 87 28.41 -1.29 -19.94
C THR A 87 27.70 -1.82 -21.19
N PRO A 88 28.10 -2.98 -21.74
CA PRO A 88 27.40 -3.60 -22.85
C PRO A 88 25.99 -4.02 -22.42
N ARG A 89 24.98 -3.83 -23.28
CA ARG A 89 23.58 -4.13 -22.93
C ARG A 89 23.20 -5.54 -23.35
N ILE A 90 22.49 -6.26 -22.48
CA ILE A 90 21.84 -7.50 -22.88
C ILE A 90 20.61 -7.13 -23.71
N ARG A 91 20.66 -7.37 -25.03
CA ARG A 91 19.66 -6.89 -26.01
C ARG A 91 18.29 -7.59 -25.90
N GLU A 92 18.11 -8.52 -24.97
CA GLU A 92 16.84 -9.22 -24.77
C GLU A 92 16.24 -9.00 -23.39
N ARG A 93 15.80 -7.77 -23.10
CA ARG A 93 14.63 -7.63 -22.23
C ARG A 93 13.41 -7.93 -23.10
N ARG A 94 12.82 -9.12 -22.92
CA ARG A 94 11.37 -9.28 -23.18
C ARG A 94 10.72 -8.10 -22.48
N GLU A 95 10.00 -7.25 -23.24
CA GLU A 95 9.20 -6.19 -22.65
C GLU A 95 8.50 -6.78 -21.41
N PRO A 96 8.57 -6.11 -20.24
CA PRO A 96 7.81 -6.59 -19.08
C PRO A 96 6.39 -6.75 -19.59
N LYS A 97 5.91 -8.01 -19.64
CA LYS A 97 4.56 -8.30 -20.14
C LYS A 97 3.67 -7.31 -19.44
N ARG A 98 3.14 -6.33 -20.19
CA ARG A 98 2.15 -5.38 -19.67
C ARG A 98 1.15 -6.27 -18.95
N LYS A 99 1.05 -6.13 -17.61
CA LYS A 99 0.09 -6.91 -16.83
C LYS A 99 -1.25 -6.70 -17.54
N ASP A 100 -1.73 -7.77 -18.18
CA ASP A 100 -2.81 -7.65 -19.13
C ASP A 100 -4.06 -7.21 -18.34
N LYS A 101 -4.64 -6.10 -18.81
CA LYS A 101 -6.06 -5.70 -18.73
C LYS A 101 -6.75 -5.72 -17.36
N ARG A 102 -7.04 -4.51 -16.87
CA ARG A 102 -8.16 -4.16 -15.97
C ARG A 102 -8.48 -5.24 -14.94
N ASP A 103 -7.81 -5.18 -13.80
CA ASP A 103 -8.20 -5.91 -12.60
C ASP A 103 -9.57 -5.38 -12.10
N TRP A 104 -10.64 -5.86 -12.74
CA TRP A 104 -12.03 -5.57 -12.35
C TRP A 104 -12.43 -6.39 -11.13
N ALA A 105 -11.75 -7.51 -10.88
CA ALA A 105 -12.10 -8.45 -9.84
C ALA A 105 -11.78 -7.92 -8.45
N THR A 106 -10.65 -7.22 -8.26
CA THR A 106 -10.33 -6.55 -6.99
C THR A 106 -11.40 -5.54 -6.54
N PRO A 107 -11.76 -4.51 -7.32
CA PRO A 107 -12.79 -3.55 -6.92
C PRO A 107 -14.17 -4.22 -6.78
N THR A 108 -14.47 -5.24 -7.58
CA THR A 108 -15.73 -6.00 -7.48
C THR A 108 -15.79 -6.81 -6.18
N ALA A 109 -14.72 -7.52 -5.82
CA ALA A 109 -14.65 -8.29 -4.59
C ALA A 109 -14.78 -7.39 -3.36
N MET A 110 -14.11 -6.23 -3.35
CA MET A 110 -14.21 -5.26 -2.25
C MET A 110 -15.62 -4.66 -2.14
N CYS A 111 -16.25 -4.28 -3.26
CA CYS A 111 -17.60 -3.75 -3.29
C CYS A 111 -18.62 -4.79 -2.79
N LEU A 112 -18.53 -6.03 -3.28
CA LEU A 112 -19.39 -7.13 -2.83
C LEU A 112 -19.17 -7.45 -1.35
N ALA A 113 -17.91 -7.52 -0.89
CA ALA A 113 -17.61 -7.74 0.53
C ALA A 113 -18.21 -6.65 1.42
N PHE A 114 -18.16 -5.39 1.00
CA PHE A 114 -18.77 -4.27 1.70
C PHE A 114 -20.30 -4.41 1.78
N VAL A 115 -20.97 -4.65 0.64
CA VAL A 115 -22.43 -4.82 0.58
C VAL A 115 -22.90 -5.99 1.45
N ILE A 116 -22.20 -7.13 1.38
CA ILE A 116 -22.54 -8.32 2.17
C ILE A 116 -22.31 -8.09 3.66
N THR A 117 -21.22 -7.42 4.02
CA THR A 117 -20.93 -7.04 5.41
C THR A 117 -22.04 -6.15 5.97
N TYR A 118 -22.61 -5.27 5.14
CA TYR A 118 -23.78 -4.47 5.51
C TYR A 118 -25.02 -5.32 5.77
N PHE A 119 -25.37 -6.22 4.86
CA PHE A 119 -26.54 -7.10 5.06
C PHE A 119 -26.36 -8.12 6.19
N LEU A 120 -25.13 -8.45 6.57
CA LEU A 120 -24.84 -9.24 7.77
C LEU A 120 -25.07 -8.47 9.09
N GLY A 121 -25.41 -7.17 9.03
CA GLY A 121 -25.65 -6.33 10.20
C GLY A 121 -24.39 -5.74 10.82
N ALA A 122 -23.23 -5.85 10.15
CA ALA A 122 -21.94 -5.51 10.73
C ALA A 122 -21.75 -4.03 11.09
N PHE A 123 -22.46 -3.12 10.40
CA PHE A 123 -22.40 -1.68 10.65
C PHE A 123 -23.38 -1.20 11.73
N SER A 124 -24.20 -2.10 12.27
CA SER A 124 -25.26 -1.75 13.23
C SER A 124 -24.86 -1.92 14.70
N GLN A 125 -23.65 -2.43 14.99
CA GLN A 125 -23.23 -2.77 16.35
C GLN A 125 -21.77 -2.37 16.61
N VAL A 126 -21.54 -1.58 17.66
CA VAL A 126 -20.21 -1.14 18.11
C VAL A 126 -19.31 -2.34 18.47
N GLU A 127 -19.89 -3.44 18.94
CA GLU A 127 -19.21 -4.71 19.25
C GLU A 127 -18.51 -5.34 18.04
N MET A 128 -18.91 -4.97 16.81
CA MET A 128 -18.36 -5.49 15.56
C MET A 128 -17.11 -4.74 15.10
N LEU A 129 -16.68 -3.71 15.83
CA LEU A 129 -15.58 -2.83 15.43
C LEU A 129 -14.19 -3.31 15.83
N ALA A 130 -14.04 -4.01 16.97
CA ALA A 130 -12.73 -4.51 17.38
C ALA A 130 -12.12 -5.53 16.39
N PRO A 131 -12.89 -6.50 15.85
CA PRO A 131 -12.40 -7.38 14.78
C PRO A 131 -12.07 -6.63 13.47
N ALA A 132 -12.80 -5.56 13.15
CA ALA A 132 -12.53 -4.72 11.99
C ALA A 132 -11.18 -3.98 12.13
N VAL A 133 -10.83 -3.51 13.34
CA VAL A 133 -9.50 -2.94 13.62
C VAL A 133 -8.40 -3.97 13.37
N VAL A 134 -8.60 -5.22 13.80
CA VAL A 134 -7.61 -6.29 13.55
C VAL A 134 -7.42 -6.53 12.06
N VAL A 135 -8.50 -6.59 11.30
CA VAL A 135 -8.43 -6.75 9.84
C VAL A 135 -7.72 -5.56 9.18
N LEU A 136 -7.99 -4.33 9.63
CA LEU A 136 -7.31 -3.14 9.13
C LEU A 136 -5.81 -3.19 9.43
N VAL A 137 -5.42 -3.42 10.68
CA VAL A 137 -4.01 -3.55 11.09
C VAL A 137 -3.31 -4.65 10.29
N TRP A 138 -3.93 -5.83 10.20
CA TRP A 138 -3.41 -6.95 9.42
C TRP A 138 -3.28 -6.59 7.95
N SER A 139 -4.25 -5.89 7.35
CA SER A 139 -4.20 -5.51 5.94
C SER A 139 -3.01 -4.58 5.64
N GLN A 140 -2.70 -3.64 6.54
CA GLN A 140 -1.56 -2.72 6.39
C GLN A 140 -0.23 -3.45 6.56
N VAL A 141 -0.09 -4.23 7.64
CA VAL A 141 1.13 -4.98 7.95
C VAL A 141 1.40 -6.04 6.89
N GLY A 142 0.38 -6.80 6.50
CA GLY A 142 0.48 -7.86 5.50
C GLY A 142 0.82 -7.30 4.12
N SER A 143 0.21 -6.18 3.70
CA SER A 143 0.56 -5.51 2.44
C SER A 143 2.02 -5.07 2.41
N ALA A 144 2.50 -4.42 3.48
CA ALA A 144 3.89 -3.97 3.58
C ALA A 144 4.89 -5.14 3.54
N LEU A 145 4.61 -6.20 4.29
CA LEU A 145 5.44 -7.42 4.30
C LEU A 145 5.43 -8.12 2.93
N LEU A 146 4.28 -8.22 2.26
CA LEU A 146 4.20 -8.81 0.93
C LEU A 146 4.91 -7.99 -0.14
N MET A 147 4.82 -6.66 -0.08
CA MET A 147 5.60 -5.78 -0.97
C MET A 147 7.09 -6.00 -0.77
N LYS A 148 7.55 -6.07 0.48
CA LYS A 148 8.94 -6.40 0.79
C LYS A 148 9.35 -7.79 0.30
N ALA A 149 8.50 -8.79 0.51
CA ALA A 149 8.73 -10.15 0.03
C ALA A 149 8.89 -10.20 -1.50
N LYS A 150 8.06 -9.45 -2.24
CA LYS A 150 8.17 -9.36 -3.70
C LYS A 150 9.46 -8.70 -4.17
N GLY A 151 10.03 -7.79 -3.38
CA GLY A 151 11.30 -7.14 -3.67
C GLY A 151 12.54 -7.95 -3.30
N GLU A 152 12.46 -8.81 -2.27
CA GLU A 152 13.62 -9.52 -1.71
C GLU A 152 13.67 -11.02 -2.03
N LEU A 153 12.50 -11.67 -2.17
CA LEU A 153 12.42 -13.13 -2.29
C LEU A 153 12.19 -13.59 -3.74
N PRO A 154 12.85 -14.68 -4.16
CA PRO A 154 12.51 -15.38 -5.41
C PRO A 154 11.04 -15.80 -5.45
N HIS A 155 10.45 -15.89 -6.65
CA HIS A 155 9.05 -16.28 -6.82
C HIS A 155 8.67 -17.62 -6.16
N ALA A 156 9.60 -18.56 -6.06
CA ALA A 156 9.37 -19.84 -5.37
C ALA A 156 9.08 -19.66 -3.87
N ASP A 157 9.73 -18.70 -3.22
CA ASP A 157 9.68 -18.48 -1.77
C ASP A 157 8.57 -17.50 -1.36
N GLN A 158 8.06 -16.70 -2.29
CA GLN A 158 6.98 -15.73 -2.05
C GLN A 158 5.69 -16.39 -1.50
N ARG A 159 5.43 -17.66 -1.87
CA ARG A 159 4.28 -18.42 -1.36
C ARG A 159 4.42 -18.74 0.13
N GLY A 160 5.64 -19.02 0.60
CA GLY A 160 5.92 -19.25 2.02
C GLY A 160 5.73 -17.98 2.84
N ALA A 161 6.19 -16.84 2.34
CA ALA A 161 5.98 -15.54 2.98
C ALA A 161 4.47 -15.21 3.09
N LEU A 162 3.70 -15.42 2.02
CA LEU A 162 2.25 -15.27 2.04
C LEU A 162 1.59 -16.18 3.09
N ALA A 163 1.96 -17.46 3.12
CA ALA A 163 1.38 -18.42 4.07
C ALA A 163 1.61 -18.01 5.53
N VAL A 164 2.83 -17.56 5.88
CA VAL A 164 3.14 -17.04 7.22
C VAL A 164 2.29 -15.82 7.56
N ILE A 165 2.13 -14.88 6.62
CA ILE A 165 1.33 -13.67 6.83
C ILE A 165 -0.16 -14.00 7.03
N VAL A 166 -0.70 -14.97 6.27
CA VAL A 166 -2.08 -15.46 6.46
C VAL A 166 -2.21 -16.17 7.81
N GLN A 167 -1.26 -17.02 8.20
CA GLN A 167 -1.27 -17.69 9.51
C GLN A 167 -1.26 -16.69 10.67
N LEU A 168 -0.39 -15.67 10.62
CA LEU A 168 -0.35 -14.61 11.65
C LEU A 168 -1.66 -13.85 11.75
N GLY A 169 -2.30 -13.55 10.62
CA GLY A 169 -3.61 -12.92 10.59
C GLY A 169 -4.71 -13.81 11.19
N LEU A 170 -4.73 -15.11 10.85
CA LEU A 170 -5.66 -16.07 11.45
C LEU A 170 -5.45 -16.20 12.96
N VAL A 171 -4.20 -16.24 13.43
CA VAL A 171 -3.87 -16.28 14.86
C VAL A 171 -4.35 -15.00 15.56
N ALA A 172 -4.11 -13.83 14.97
CA ALA A 172 -4.58 -12.56 15.52
C ALA A 172 -6.11 -12.55 15.63
N LEU A 173 -6.81 -12.96 14.57
CA LEU A 173 -8.28 -13.07 14.58
C LEU A 173 -8.78 -14.05 15.65
N ALA A 174 -8.17 -15.23 15.75
CA ALA A 174 -8.54 -16.24 16.75
C ALA A 174 -8.31 -15.73 18.19
N LEU A 175 -7.17 -15.08 18.46
CA LEU A 175 -6.87 -14.50 19.76
C LEU A 175 -7.87 -13.39 20.12
N THR A 176 -8.15 -12.48 19.20
CA THR A 176 -9.14 -11.42 19.42
C THR A 176 -10.52 -11.99 19.66
N TRP A 177 -10.92 -13.00 18.90
CA TRP A 177 -12.21 -13.67 19.06
C TRP A 177 -12.35 -14.38 20.41
N LEU A 178 -11.31 -15.10 20.85
CA LEU A 178 -11.27 -15.78 22.15
C LEU A 178 -11.24 -14.81 23.34
N LEU A 179 -10.42 -13.76 23.26
CA LEU A 179 -10.25 -12.78 24.34
C LEU A 179 -11.49 -11.92 24.53
N LEU A 180 -12.14 -11.51 23.43
CA LEU A 180 -13.31 -10.64 23.46
C LEU A 180 -14.64 -11.43 23.47
N ARG A 181 -14.58 -12.78 23.45
CA ARG A 181 -15.73 -13.70 23.53
C ARG A 181 -16.83 -13.38 22.54
N PHE A 182 -16.42 -13.08 21.32
CA PHE A 182 -17.30 -12.62 20.27
C PHE A 182 -18.20 -13.73 19.72
N GLY A 183 -19.43 -13.38 19.35
CA GLY A 183 -20.36 -14.30 18.69
C GLY A 183 -20.01 -14.58 17.22
N PRO A 184 -20.68 -15.57 16.59
CA PRO A 184 -20.56 -15.83 15.16
C PRO A 184 -20.99 -14.65 14.29
N ALA A 185 -21.87 -13.78 14.80
CA ALA A 185 -22.31 -12.56 14.13
C ALA A 185 -21.14 -11.62 13.80
N THR A 186 -20.15 -11.46 14.70
CA THR A 186 -18.99 -10.59 14.47
C THR A 186 -17.87 -11.32 13.73
N LEU A 187 -17.72 -12.63 13.95
CA LEU A 187 -16.70 -13.46 13.31
C LEU A 187 -16.93 -13.59 11.79
N ALA A 188 -18.17 -13.81 11.37
CA ALA A 188 -18.52 -14.00 9.95
C ALA A 188 -18.08 -12.84 9.03
N PRO A 189 -18.48 -11.57 9.25
CA PRO A 189 -18.06 -10.46 8.41
C PRO A 189 -16.54 -10.23 8.45
N THR A 190 -15.93 -10.44 9.62
CA THR A 190 -14.47 -10.32 9.78
C THR A 190 -13.71 -11.35 8.93
N LEU A 191 -14.17 -12.60 8.94
CA LEU A 191 -13.59 -13.66 8.11
C LEU A 191 -13.85 -13.45 6.62
N VAL A 192 -14.99 -12.87 6.22
CA VAL A 192 -15.24 -12.49 4.82
C VAL A 192 -14.18 -11.49 4.35
N TRP A 193 -13.93 -10.42 5.09
CA TRP A 193 -12.90 -9.43 4.74
C TRP A 193 -11.49 -10.00 4.75
N PHE A 194 -11.16 -10.77 5.79
CA PHE A 194 -9.88 -11.48 5.88
C PHE A 194 -9.66 -12.40 4.68
N ALA A 195 -10.70 -13.14 4.27
CA ALA A 195 -10.62 -14.07 3.16
C ALA A 195 -10.45 -13.36 1.82
N VAL A 196 -11.25 -12.32 1.57
CA VAL A 196 -11.13 -11.49 0.37
C VAL A 196 -9.72 -10.90 0.28
N GLY A 197 -9.19 -10.30 1.35
CA GLY A 197 -7.84 -9.76 1.38
C GLY A 197 -6.75 -10.82 1.10
N SER A 198 -6.83 -11.96 1.78
CA SER A 198 -5.86 -13.06 1.64
C SER A 198 -5.88 -13.66 0.24
N LEU A 199 -7.05 -13.82 -0.36
CA LEU A 199 -7.23 -14.37 -1.70
C LEU A 199 -6.74 -13.39 -2.77
N LEU A 200 -6.97 -12.08 -2.59
CA LEU A 200 -6.42 -11.05 -3.47
C LEU A 200 -4.88 -11.02 -3.40
N TRP A 201 -4.29 -11.15 -2.20
CA TRP A 201 -2.85 -11.27 -2.05
C TRP A 201 -2.26 -12.52 -2.71
N ALA A 202 -3.02 -13.62 -2.72
CA ALA A 202 -2.68 -14.85 -3.41
C ALA A 202 -2.92 -14.80 -4.94
N GLU A 203 -3.35 -13.65 -5.48
CA GLU A 203 -3.76 -13.47 -6.89
C GLU A 203 -4.92 -14.42 -7.31
N ARG A 204 -5.72 -14.89 -6.34
CA ARG A 204 -6.90 -15.75 -6.54
C ARG A 204 -8.17 -14.91 -6.68
N HIS A 205 -8.18 -14.04 -7.69
CA HIS A 205 -9.24 -13.04 -7.92
C HIS A 205 -10.67 -13.61 -7.99
N LEU A 206 -10.86 -14.74 -8.68
CA LEU A 206 -12.18 -15.38 -8.78
C LEU A 206 -12.68 -15.89 -7.42
N ALA A 207 -11.79 -16.48 -6.62
CA ALA A 207 -12.14 -16.94 -5.27
C ALA A 207 -12.46 -15.75 -4.35
N ALA A 208 -11.75 -14.63 -4.48
CA ALA A 208 -12.03 -13.42 -3.73
C ALA A 208 -13.42 -12.85 -4.05
N VAL A 209 -13.88 -12.94 -5.31
CA VAL A 209 -15.25 -12.57 -5.70
C VAL A 209 -16.28 -13.62 -5.26
N ALA A 210 -15.92 -14.91 -5.29
CA ALA A 210 -16.81 -16.00 -4.93
C ALA A 210 -17.21 -15.96 -3.44
N VAL A 211 -16.30 -15.59 -2.53
CA VAL A 211 -16.60 -15.49 -1.09
C VAL A 211 -17.87 -14.66 -0.83
N PRO A 212 -17.93 -13.35 -1.16
CA PRO A 212 -19.12 -12.56 -0.89
C PRO A 212 -20.33 -13.00 -1.72
N LEU A 213 -20.16 -13.54 -2.93
CA LEU A 213 -21.29 -14.06 -3.72
C LEU A 213 -21.97 -15.25 -3.04
N VAL A 214 -21.19 -16.20 -2.51
CA VAL A 214 -21.74 -17.38 -1.80
C VAL A 214 -22.44 -16.94 -0.51
N VAL A 215 -21.86 -15.99 0.24
CA VAL A 215 -22.52 -15.44 1.43
C VAL A 215 -23.80 -14.69 1.05
N GLY A 216 -23.79 -13.92 -0.04
CA GLY A 216 -24.96 -13.22 -0.55
C GLY A 216 -26.08 -14.14 -1.02
N ALA A 217 -25.74 -15.24 -1.69
CA ALA A 217 -26.70 -16.28 -2.01
C ALA A 217 -27.26 -16.92 -0.74
N GLY A 218 -26.42 -17.15 0.28
CA GLY A 218 -26.85 -17.61 1.60
C GLY A 218 -27.85 -16.66 2.27
N LEU A 219 -27.59 -15.35 2.22
CA LEU A 219 -28.53 -14.31 2.71
C LEU A 219 -29.86 -14.36 1.95
N ALA A 220 -29.83 -14.43 0.62
CA ALA A 220 -31.04 -14.49 -0.21
C ALA A 220 -31.86 -15.75 0.08
N LEU A 221 -31.21 -16.91 0.22
CA LEU A 221 -31.85 -18.17 0.58
C LEU A 221 -32.42 -18.12 2.00
N SER A 222 -31.68 -17.56 2.96
CA SER A 222 -32.17 -17.38 4.32
C SER A 222 -33.41 -16.49 4.38
N ALA A 223 -33.45 -15.42 3.57
CA ALA A 223 -34.63 -14.58 3.43
C ALA A 223 -35.80 -15.32 2.76
N ALA A 224 -35.55 -16.06 1.67
CA ALA A 224 -36.59 -16.78 0.94
C ALA A 224 -37.23 -17.93 1.74
N PHE A 225 -36.43 -18.62 2.56
CA PHE A 225 -36.87 -19.79 3.32
C PHE A 225 -37.00 -19.52 4.83
N SER A 226 -36.90 -18.25 5.27
CA SER A 226 -36.95 -17.85 6.69
C SER A 226 -35.98 -18.65 7.59
N LEU A 227 -34.77 -18.92 7.08
CA LEU A 227 -33.77 -19.67 7.85
C LEU A 227 -33.20 -18.79 8.97
N PRO A 228 -32.80 -19.38 10.11
CA PRO A 228 -32.14 -18.64 11.18
C PRO A 228 -30.87 -17.91 10.72
N PRO A 229 -30.58 -16.68 11.19
CA PRO A 229 -29.41 -15.90 10.79
C PRO A 229 -28.07 -16.61 11.00
N ILE A 230 -28.00 -17.49 12.00
CA ILE A 230 -26.82 -18.31 12.29
C ILE A 230 -26.40 -19.20 11.12
N VAL A 231 -27.35 -19.66 10.29
CA VAL A 231 -27.05 -20.48 9.11
C VAL A 231 -26.18 -19.71 8.13
N VAL A 232 -26.49 -18.44 7.87
CA VAL A 232 -25.74 -17.59 6.95
C VAL A 232 -24.35 -17.26 7.52
N GLN A 233 -24.25 -17.05 8.83
CA GLN A 233 -22.98 -16.84 9.50
C GLN A 233 -22.07 -18.07 9.38
N LEU A 234 -22.62 -19.28 9.54
CA LEU A 234 -21.89 -20.53 9.35
C LEU A 234 -21.46 -20.74 7.88
N VAL A 235 -22.31 -20.38 6.92
CA VAL A 235 -21.94 -20.38 5.49
C VAL A 235 -20.77 -19.43 5.22
N ALA A 236 -20.80 -18.22 5.79
CA ALA A 236 -19.71 -17.26 5.67
C ALA A 236 -18.39 -17.79 6.25
N ILE A 237 -18.44 -18.31 7.49
CA ILE A 237 -17.28 -18.89 8.18
C ILE A 237 -16.73 -20.08 7.39
N GLY A 238 -17.58 -21.02 6.96
CA GLY A 238 -17.19 -22.20 6.21
C GLY A 238 -16.58 -21.87 4.84
N THR A 239 -17.18 -20.93 4.11
CA THR A 239 -16.68 -20.48 2.80
C THR A 239 -15.34 -19.77 2.93
N ALA A 240 -15.22 -18.82 3.86
CA ALA A 240 -13.97 -18.11 4.12
C ALA A 240 -12.84 -19.07 4.53
N THR A 241 -13.13 -19.98 5.46
CA THR A 241 -12.13 -20.93 5.98
C THR A 241 -11.71 -21.94 4.90
N SER A 242 -12.65 -22.51 4.14
CA SER A 242 -12.32 -23.51 3.11
C SER A 242 -11.45 -22.95 1.99
N LEU A 243 -11.65 -21.68 1.61
CA LEU A 243 -10.87 -21.03 0.56
C LEU A 243 -9.52 -20.48 1.06
N CYS A 244 -9.41 -20.10 2.33
CA CYS A 244 -8.18 -19.57 2.92
C CYS A 244 -7.25 -20.62 3.52
N LEU A 245 -7.77 -21.72 4.05
CA LEU A 245 -6.96 -22.77 4.67
C LEU A 245 -5.86 -23.32 3.75
N PRO A 246 -6.08 -23.53 2.43
CA PRO A 246 -5.02 -23.94 1.52
C PRO A 246 -3.85 -22.94 1.42
N LEU A 247 -4.10 -21.64 1.63
CA LEU A 247 -3.04 -20.61 1.64
C LEU A 247 -2.15 -20.75 2.87
N ALA A 248 -2.73 -21.14 4.01
CA ALA A 248 -2.03 -21.29 5.28
C ALA A 248 -1.28 -22.64 5.43
N ARG A 249 -1.39 -23.57 4.47
CA ARG A 249 -0.82 -24.94 4.59
C ARG A 249 0.68 -25.07 4.30
N HIS A 250 1.33 -24.04 3.75
CA HIS A 250 2.77 -24.14 3.43
C HIS A 250 3.62 -24.09 4.70
N ASP A 251 4.77 -24.80 4.69
CA ASP A 251 5.67 -24.84 5.83
C ASP A 251 6.25 -23.45 6.14
N PRO A 252 5.92 -22.86 7.31
CA PRO A 252 6.36 -21.51 7.66
C PRO A 252 7.85 -21.43 8.01
N ARG A 253 8.52 -22.56 8.32
CA ARG A 253 9.87 -22.59 8.90
C ARG A 253 10.90 -21.85 8.06
N GLN A 254 10.85 -22.00 6.74
CA GLN A 254 11.79 -21.34 5.82
C GLN A 254 11.55 -19.83 5.73
N SER A 255 10.29 -19.38 5.87
CA SER A 255 9.90 -17.97 5.76
C SER A 255 9.94 -17.22 7.09
N LEU A 256 9.97 -17.92 8.23
CA LEU A 256 10.07 -17.31 9.56
C LEU A 256 11.39 -16.55 9.77
N ALA A 257 12.51 -17.07 9.25
CA ALA A 257 13.79 -16.39 9.30
C ALA A 257 13.79 -15.08 8.49
N TRP A 258 13.11 -15.07 7.35
CA TRP A 258 12.89 -13.85 6.57
C TRP A 258 11.99 -12.87 7.34
N LEU A 259 10.86 -13.33 7.89
CA LEU A 259 9.94 -12.48 8.65
C LEU A 259 10.65 -11.78 9.81
N ARG A 260 11.48 -12.50 10.58
CA ARG A 260 12.23 -11.94 11.70
C ARG A 260 13.19 -10.83 11.25
N ARG A 261 13.87 -11.02 10.12
CA ARG A 261 14.73 -9.97 9.51
C ARG A 261 13.91 -8.80 8.96
N SER A 262 12.66 -9.05 8.58
CA SER A 262 11.75 -8.06 8.02
C SER A 262 10.92 -7.30 9.04
N ALA A 263 11.01 -7.66 10.33
CA ALA A 263 10.23 -7.05 11.42
C ALA A 263 10.38 -5.52 11.49
N GLY A 264 11.51 -4.95 11.07
CA GLY A 264 11.74 -3.51 11.07
C GLY A 264 10.77 -2.70 10.19
N VAL A 265 10.06 -3.34 9.24
CA VAL A 265 9.09 -2.66 8.36
C VAL A 265 7.67 -2.64 8.93
N VAL A 266 7.40 -3.43 9.98
CA VAL A 266 6.08 -3.59 10.60
C VAL A 266 5.58 -2.39 11.43
N PRO A 267 6.43 -1.63 12.17
CA PRO A 267 5.93 -0.65 13.15
C PRO A 267 5.03 0.42 12.55
N HIS A 268 5.42 1.03 11.43
CA HIS A 268 4.64 2.13 10.83
C HIS A 268 3.31 1.67 10.22
N PRO A 269 3.24 0.60 9.40
CA PRO A 269 1.96 0.03 8.95
C PRO A 269 1.05 -0.38 10.11
N LEU A 270 1.62 -0.95 11.18
CA LEU A 270 0.86 -1.32 12.37
C LEU A 270 0.25 -0.08 13.03
N LEU A 271 1.06 0.94 13.32
CA LEU A 271 0.59 2.21 13.90
C LEU A 271 -0.47 2.86 13.01
N TYR A 272 -0.24 2.89 11.70
CA TYR A 272 -1.21 3.43 10.74
C TYR A 272 -2.56 2.69 10.81
N GLY A 273 -2.54 1.36 10.77
CA GLY A 273 -3.76 0.55 10.90
C GLY A 273 -4.46 0.72 12.25
N VAL A 274 -3.71 0.84 13.35
CA VAL A 274 -4.27 1.12 14.69
C VAL A 274 -4.93 2.50 14.71
N GLY A 275 -4.27 3.53 14.18
CA GLY A 275 -4.83 4.88 14.09
C GLY A 275 -6.12 4.95 13.25
N GLN A 276 -6.14 4.27 12.10
CA GLN A 276 -7.36 4.11 11.29
C GLN A 276 -8.48 3.43 12.07
N GLY A 277 -8.15 2.34 12.77
CA GLY A 277 -9.11 1.60 13.59
C GLY A 277 -9.70 2.45 14.72
N LEU A 278 -8.86 3.19 15.44
CA LEU A 278 -9.29 4.11 16.51
C LEU A 278 -10.19 5.23 15.98
N LEU A 279 -9.90 5.79 14.81
CA LEU A 279 -10.76 6.79 14.18
C LEU A 279 -12.13 6.23 13.80
N ILE A 280 -12.17 5.02 13.21
CA ILE A 280 -13.44 4.36 12.88
C ILE A 280 -14.23 4.05 14.15
N LEU A 281 -13.56 3.59 15.20
CA LEU A 281 -14.17 3.36 16.52
C LEU A 281 -14.77 4.65 17.09
N ALA A 282 -14.01 5.74 17.09
CA ALA A 282 -14.50 7.02 17.58
C ALA A 282 -15.69 7.55 16.76
N LEU A 283 -15.62 7.45 15.42
CA LEU A 283 -16.70 7.86 14.52
C LEU A 283 -18.02 7.12 14.80
N LEU A 284 -17.94 5.84 15.13
CA LEU A 284 -19.10 4.98 15.34
C LEU A 284 -19.54 4.89 16.81
N ALA A 285 -18.71 5.35 17.75
CA ALA A 285 -19.09 5.48 19.15
C ALA A 285 -19.88 6.77 19.45
N ASP A 286 -19.68 7.82 18.65
CA ASP A 286 -20.20 9.17 18.91
C ASP A 286 -21.71 9.35 18.54
N GLN A 287 -22.32 8.36 17.88
CA GLN A 287 -23.74 8.41 17.45
C GLN A 287 -24.35 7.01 17.44
N GLU A 288 -25.66 6.88 17.72
CA GLU A 288 -26.38 5.62 17.53
C GLU A 288 -26.18 5.10 16.10
N PRO A 289 -25.94 3.79 15.90
CA PRO A 289 -25.69 3.20 14.59
C PRO A 289 -27.00 3.19 13.76
N ASP A 290 -27.40 4.35 13.30
CA ASP A 290 -28.61 4.58 12.55
C ASP A 290 -28.35 4.45 11.04
N ARG A 291 -29.43 4.35 10.24
CA ARG A 291 -29.40 4.21 8.77
C ARG A 291 -28.60 5.33 8.06
N ASN A 292 -28.29 6.40 8.78
CA ASN A 292 -27.54 7.57 8.32
C ASN A 292 -26.03 7.32 8.12
N VAL A 293 -25.49 6.19 8.59
CA VAL A 293 -24.08 5.79 8.35
C VAL A 293 -23.85 5.35 6.89
N LEU A 294 -24.88 4.77 6.25
CA LEU A 294 -24.76 4.15 4.93
C LEU A 294 -24.29 5.13 3.83
N PRO A 295 -24.84 6.35 3.69
CA PRO A 295 -24.35 7.32 2.71
C PRO A 295 -22.86 7.64 2.86
N GLY A 296 -22.38 7.83 4.09
CA GLY A 296 -20.97 8.09 4.35
C GLY A 296 -20.08 6.88 4.05
N ALA A 297 -20.53 5.68 4.39
CA ALA A 297 -19.77 4.46 4.10
C ALA A 297 -19.70 4.17 2.58
N LEU A 298 -20.78 4.45 1.84
CA LEU A 298 -20.79 4.40 0.36
C LEU A 298 -19.84 5.44 -0.24
N LEU A 299 -19.82 6.66 0.31
CA LEU A 299 -18.86 7.68 -0.08
C LEU A 299 -17.42 7.20 0.12
N LEU A 300 -17.10 6.61 1.29
CA LEU A 300 -15.76 6.06 1.55
C LEU A 300 -15.39 4.97 0.55
N LEU A 301 -16.33 4.07 0.20
CA LEU A 301 -16.11 3.04 -0.82
C LEU A 301 -15.78 3.68 -2.18
N VAL A 302 -16.54 4.69 -2.61
CA VAL A 302 -16.26 5.43 -3.85
C VAL A 302 -14.88 6.08 -3.80
N ILE A 303 -14.54 6.73 -2.69
CA ILE A 303 -13.21 7.33 -2.47
C ILE A 303 -12.11 6.28 -2.64
N ILE A 304 -12.24 5.11 -2.01
CA ILE A 304 -11.25 4.02 -2.10
C ILE A 304 -11.14 3.53 -3.56
N LEU A 305 -12.25 3.29 -4.25
CA LEU A 305 -12.26 2.80 -5.63
C LEU A 305 -11.65 3.81 -6.62
N VAL A 306 -11.87 5.09 -6.40
CA VAL A 306 -11.35 6.17 -7.25
C VAL A 306 -9.89 6.52 -6.90
N SER A 307 -9.49 6.34 -5.64
CA SER A 307 -8.16 6.71 -5.14
C SER A 307 -7.02 6.09 -5.93
N GLN A 308 -7.13 4.80 -6.30
CA GLN A 308 -6.10 4.13 -7.09
C GLN A 308 -5.94 4.78 -8.47
N ARG A 309 -7.06 5.12 -9.13
CA ARG A 309 -7.02 5.77 -10.45
C ARG A 309 -6.43 7.17 -10.35
N LEU A 310 -6.82 7.93 -9.32
CA LEU A 310 -6.28 9.27 -9.07
C LEU A 310 -4.79 9.22 -8.77
N LEU A 311 -4.33 8.24 -7.99
CA LEU A 311 -2.91 8.07 -7.68
C LEU A 311 -2.10 7.69 -8.92
N ILE A 312 -2.60 6.78 -9.76
CA ILE A 312 -1.96 6.42 -11.03
C ILE A 312 -1.89 7.64 -11.96
N ALA A 313 -2.98 8.42 -12.05
CA ALA A 313 -3.01 9.65 -12.85
C ALA A 313 -2.02 10.68 -12.31
N LEU A 314 -1.96 10.89 -10.99
CA LEU A 314 -1.00 11.77 -10.35
C LEU A 314 0.44 11.31 -10.65
N LYS A 315 0.74 10.01 -10.48
CA LYS A 315 2.05 9.44 -10.82
C LYS A 315 2.37 9.73 -12.28
N ALA A 316 1.49 9.41 -13.22
CA ALA A 316 1.71 9.62 -14.65
C ALA A 316 1.99 11.09 -14.99
N LEU A 317 1.25 12.04 -14.39
CA LEU A 317 1.46 13.47 -14.57
C LEU A 317 2.83 13.92 -14.01
N LEU A 318 3.20 13.43 -12.83
CA LEU A 318 4.49 13.75 -12.22
C LEU A 318 5.65 13.15 -13.01
N THR A 319 5.54 11.90 -13.45
CA THR A 319 6.55 11.24 -14.28
C THR A 319 6.71 11.97 -15.61
N ASP A 320 5.62 12.26 -16.33
CA ASP A 320 5.70 13.00 -17.60
C ASP A 320 6.34 14.39 -17.42
N ARG A 321 5.99 15.10 -16.34
CA ARG A 321 6.60 16.40 -16.05
C ARG A 321 8.07 16.29 -15.67
N LEU A 322 8.46 15.23 -14.95
CA LEU A 322 9.85 14.98 -14.57
C LEU A 322 10.75 14.91 -15.81
N TRP A 323 10.27 14.26 -16.88
CA TRP A 323 11.00 14.13 -18.14
C TRP A 323 11.03 15.41 -18.99
N ARG A 324 10.05 16.30 -18.85
CA ARG A 324 9.94 17.53 -19.65
C ARG A 324 10.48 18.78 -18.95
N ALA A 325 10.66 18.75 -17.63
CA ALA A 325 11.05 19.91 -16.85
C ALA A 325 12.50 20.33 -17.17
N ARG A 326 12.70 21.60 -17.53
CA ARG A 326 14.02 22.17 -17.85
C ARG A 326 14.83 22.57 -16.62
N ASN A 327 14.16 22.77 -15.48
CA ASN A 327 14.80 23.15 -14.22
C ASN A 327 14.07 22.51 -13.01
N ARG A 328 14.75 22.48 -11.85
CA ARG A 328 14.24 21.88 -10.60
C ARG A 328 13.09 22.69 -9.98
N ALA A 329 13.08 24.00 -10.15
CA ALA A 329 12.09 24.89 -9.53
C ALA A 329 10.69 24.70 -10.15
N ASP A 330 10.64 24.61 -11.48
CA ASP A 330 9.43 24.40 -12.27
C ASP A 330 8.79 23.05 -11.95
N PHE A 331 9.61 21.99 -11.82
CA PHE A 331 9.13 20.67 -11.42
C PHE A 331 8.54 20.70 -10.01
N LYS A 332 9.24 21.33 -9.06
CA LYS A 332 8.79 21.46 -7.67
C LYS A 332 7.44 22.17 -7.59
N GLN A 333 7.29 23.30 -8.27
CA GLN A 333 6.03 24.06 -8.27
C GLN A 333 4.89 23.25 -8.89
N PHE A 334 5.15 22.56 -10.01
CA PHE A 334 4.16 21.68 -10.62
C PHE A 334 3.75 20.54 -9.69
N ALA A 335 4.70 19.87 -9.04
CA ALA A 335 4.40 18.76 -8.15
C ALA A 335 3.55 19.19 -6.94
N GLN A 336 3.80 20.38 -6.40
CA GLN A 336 2.98 20.95 -5.33
C GLN A 336 1.54 21.25 -5.80
N LEU A 337 1.38 21.84 -6.99
CA LEU A 337 0.07 22.12 -7.58
C LEU A 337 -0.69 20.84 -7.94
N ALA A 338 0.00 19.83 -8.48
CA ALA A 338 -0.58 18.54 -8.80
C ALA A 338 -1.06 17.82 -7.54
N LEU A 339 -0.29 17.87 -6.45
CA LEU A 339 -0.71 17.33 -5.16
C LEU A 339 -1.92 18.10 -4.59
N LEU A 340 -1.94 19.43 -4.67
CA LEU A 340 -3.11 20.22 -4.27
C LEU A 340 -4.34 19.83 -5.08
N GLY A 341 -4.23 19.78 -6.41
CA GLY A 341 -5.32 19.37 -7.30
C GLY A 341 -5.83 17.96 -6.99
N TYR A 342 -4.93 17.02 -6.72
CA TYR A 342 -5.28 15.67 -6.26
C TYR A 342 -6.10 15.71 -4.96
N VAL A 343 -5.68 16.48 -3.95
CA VAL A 343 -6.40 16.59 -2.68
C VAL A 343 -7.75 17.30 -2.87
N THR A 344 -7.81 18.35 -3.69
CA THR A 344 -9.06 19.06 -4.00
C THR A 344 -10.14 18.11 -4.54
N LEU A 345 -9.77 17.09 -5.33
CA LEU A 345 -10.72 16.09 -5.82
C LEU A 345 -11.38 15.29 -4.70
N PHE A 346 -10.68 15.01 -3.59
CA PHE A 346 -11.27 14.36 -2.41
C PHE A 346 -12.13 15.30 -1.56
N LEU A 347 -11.96 16.62 -1.72
CA LEU A 347 -12.78 17.63 -1.06
C LEU A 347 -14.10 17.90 -1.81
N VAL A 348 -14.23 17.51 -3.08
CA VAL A 348 -15.44 17.73 -3.88
C VAL A 348 -16.71 17.18 -3.20
N PRO A 349 -16.73 15.94 -2.67
CA PRO A 349 -17.92 15.42 -1.99
C PRO A 349 -18.28 16.20 -0.71
N LEU A 350 -17.29 16.74 0.00
CA LEU A 350 -17.50 17.58 1.19
C LEU A 350 -18.11 18.92 0.79
N GLY A 351 -17.59 19.56 -0.28
CA GLY A 351 -18.15 20.80 -0.80
C GLY A 351 -19.57 20.63 -1.36
N ALA A 352 -19.86 19.50 -1.99
CA ALA A 352 -21.20 19.17 -2.46
C ALA A 352 -22.20 19.03 -1.30
N ALA A 353 -21.81 18.38 -0.20
CA ALA A 353 -22.64 18.31 1.00
C ALA A 353 -22.88 19.68 1.64
N LEU A 354 -21.85 20.53 1.70
CA LEU A 354 -21.99 21.90 2.19
C LEU A 354 -22.96 22.72 1.33
N ALA A 355 -22.87 22.60 0.00
CA ALA A 355 -23.80 23.28 -0.90
C ALA A 355 -25.24 22.78 -0.70
N LEU A 356 -25.44 21.46 -0.55
CA LEU A 356 -26.76 20.89 -0.28
C LEU A 356 -27.32 21.34 1.07
N GLU A 357 -26.49 21.40 2.10
CA GLU A 357 -26.89 21.89 3.43
C GLU A 357 -27.30 23.36 3.39
N LEU A 358 -26.59 24.20 2.64
CA LEU A 358 -26.94 25.61 2.44
C LEU A 358 -28.24 25.79 1.65
N LEU A 359 -28.58 24.86 0.74
CA LEU A 359 -29.77 24.95 -0.12
C LEU A 359 -31.02 24.30 0.48
N ALA A 360 -30.86 23.19 1.20
CA ALA A 360 -31.95 22.33 1.67
C ALA A 360 -32.05 22.23 3.20
N GLY A 361 -31.12 22.83 3.94
CA GLY A 361 -31.06 22.77 5.41
C GLY A 361 -30.30 21.55 5.95
N PRO A 362 -30.10 21.48 7.29
CA PRO A 362 -29.36 20.40 7.91
C PRO A 362 -30.12 19.07 7.83
N ALA A 363 -29.43 18.00 7.44
CA ALA A 363 -29.97 16.64 7.38
C ALA A 363 -29.16 15.69 8.28
N PRO A 364 -29.79 14.65 8.86
CA PRO A 364 -29.14 13.78 9.85
C PRO A 364 -27.95 12.98 9.28
N TRP A 365 -27.87 12.80 7.96
CA TRP A 365 -26.76 12.11 7.30
C TRP A 365 -25.54 13.00 7.01
N HIS A 366 -25.65 14.33 7.16
CA HIS A 366 -24.56 15.26 6.85
C HIS A 366 -23.31 14.99 7.68
N PHE A 367 -23.47 14.73 8.98
CA PHE A 367 -22.35 14.42 9.87
C PHE A 367 -21.51 13.24 9.35
N HIS A 368 -22.16 12.10 9.06
CA HIS A 368 -21.45 10.92 8.56
C HIS A 368 -20.83 11.18 7.19
N TRP A 369 -21.49 11.93 6.32
CA TRP A 369 -20.92 12.32 5.04
C TRP A 369 -19.63 13.14 5.19
N TYR A 370 -19.64 14.16 6.06
CA TYR A 370 -18.45 14.95 6.35
C TYR A 370 -17.35 14.11 6.99
N ALA A 371 -17.70 13.30 7.99
CA ALA A 371 -16.77 12.47 8.72
C ALA A 371 -16.07 11.43 7.82
N PHE A 372 -16.84 10.67 7.04
CA PHE A 372 -16.29 9.69 6.10
C PHE A 372 -15.56 10.36 4.93
N GLY A 373 -16.00 11.53 4.47
CA GLY A 373 -15.29 12.29 3.45
C GLY A 373 -13.94 12.85 3.94
N LEU A 374 -13.86 13.36 5.17
CA LEU A 374 -12.61 13.80 5.79
C LEU A 374 -11.66 12.62 6.08
N PHE A 375 -12.21 11.52 6.56
CA PHE A 375 -11.45 10.27 6.73
C PHE A 375 -10.90 9.79 5.39
N GLY A 376 -11.73 9.72 4.35
CA GLY A 376 -11.34 9.34 3.00
C GLY A 376 -10.29 10.29 2.39
N THR A 377 -10.41 11.60 2.62
CA THR A 377 -9.41 12.59 2.21
C THR A 377 -8.06 12.32 2.91
N SER A 378 -8.10 12.05 4.21
CA SER A 378 -6.90 11.72 5.00
C SER A 378 -6.23 10.44 4.50
N LEU A 379 -7.00 9.41 4.15
CA LEU A 379 -6.49 8.19 3.51
C LEU A 379 -5.83 8.50 2.16
N GLY A 380 -6.50 9.30 1.32
CA GLY A 380 -6.00 9.70 0.01
C GLY A 380 -4.65 10.41 0.09
N ILE A 381 -4.46 11.29 1.08
CA ILE A 381 -3.19 11.99 1.33
C ILE A 381 -2.14 11.03 1.90
N ALA A 382 -2.50 10.19 2.87
CA ALA A 382 -1.57 9.25 3.49
C ALA A 382 -0.95 8.28 2.49
N VAL A 383 -1.72 7.83 1.48
CA VAL A 383 -1.20 6.99 0.40
C VAL A 383 -0.08 7.70 -0.38
N VAL A 384 -0.17 9.01 -0.56
CA VAL A 384 0.91 9.80 -1.18
C VAL A 384 2.14 9.82 -0.27
N ASP A 385 1.99 10.03 1.03
CA ASP A 385 3.13 10.01 1.97
C ASP A 385 3.83 8.65 2.01
N PHE A 386 3.07 7.54 1.94
CA PHE A 386 3.63 6.19 1.80
C PHE A 386 4.38 6.03 0.48
N ALA A 387 3.81 6.50 -0.64
CA ALA A 387 4.47 6.45 -1.95
C ALA A 387 5.77 7.28 -1.97
N LEU A 388 5.83 8.38 -1.21
CA LEU A 388 7.02 9.20 -1.00
C LEU A 388 8.01 8.61 0.01
N GLY A 389 7.83 7.36 0.47
CA GLY A 389 8.75 6.71 1.40
C GLY A 389 8.80 7.33 2.80
N ASN A 390 7.75 8.04 3.22
CA ASN A 390 7.65 8.67 4.55
C ASN A 390 6.56 8.00 5.40
N PRO A 391 6.72 6.73 5.81
CA PRO A 391 5.67 6.01 6.51
C PRO A 391 5.32 6.65 7.87
N ALA A 392 6.28 7.32 8.53
CA ALA A 392 6.05 8.08 9.76
C ALA A 392 5.13 9.28 9.55
N GLY A 393 5.19 9.91 8.37
CA GLY A 393 4.36 11.06 8.02
C GLY A 393 2.87 10.75 8.00
N ALA A 394 2.50 9.52 7.66
CA ALA A 394 1.13 9.04 7.74
C ALA A 394 0.81 8.36 9.08
N SER A 395 1.68 7.47 9.56
CA SER A 395 1.36 6.64 10.73
C SER A 395 1.20 7.44 12.03
N VAL A 396 2.06 8.44 12.27
CA VAL A 396 2.03 9.22 13.51
C VAL A 396 0.79 10.11 13.60
N PRO A 397 0.44 10.93 12.58
CA PRO A 397 -0.79 11.72 12.63
C PRO A 397 -2.05 10.87 12.79
N PHE A 398 -2.14 9.70 12.13
CA PHE A 398 -3.30 8.82 12.27
C PHE A 398 -3.47 8.28 13.69
N VAL A 399 -2.38 7.86 14.36
CA VAL A 399 -2.47 7.40 15.75
C VAL A 399 -2.84 8.54 16.68
N LEU A 400 -2.21 9.71 16.53
CA LEU A 400 -2.52 10.88 17.37
C LEU A 400 -3.97 11.33 17.19
N ALA A 401 -4.46 11.36 15.95
CA ALA A 401 -5.84 11.67 15.65
C ALA A 401 -6.81 10.61 16.21
N GLY A 402 -6.48 9.32 16.08
CA GLY A 402 -7.28 8.24 16.67
C GLY A 402 -7.38 8.34 18.19
N VAL A 403 -6.26 8.60 18.87
CA VAL A 403 -6.23 8.81 20.33
C VAL A 403 -7.00 10.08 20.73
N ALA A 404 -6.82 11.18 19.99
CA ALA A 404 -7.52 12.44 20.20
C ALA A 404 -9.05 12.29 20.11
N ALA A 405 -9.53 11.65 19.03
CA ALA A 405 -10.96 11.38 18.85
C ALA A 405 -11.50 10.44 19.94
N TRP A 406 -10.74 9.39 20.29
CA TRP A 406 -11.12 8.46 21.35
C TRP A 406 -11.16 9.12 22.75
N ALA A 407 -10.32 10.13 22.98
CA ALA A 407 -10.34 10.95 24.20
C ALA A 407 -11.52 11.93 24.27
N GLY A 408 -12.44 11.91 23.29
CA GLY A 408 -13.66 12.73 23.29
C GLY A 408 -13.53 14.07 22.56
N LEU A 409 -12.45 14.30 21.79
CA LEU A 409 -12.39 15.48 20.92
C LEU A 409 -13.34 15.30 19.73
N PRO A 410 -14.07 16.35 19.30
CA PRO A 410 -15.09 16.20 18.26
C PRO A 410 -14.47 15.71 16.95
N PHE A 411 -15.06 14.64 16.38
CA PHE A 411 -14.48 13.91 15.26
C PHE A 411 -14.15 14.80 14.05
N LEU A 412 -15.04 15.73 13.69
CA LEU A 412 -14.85 16.60 12.53
C LEU A 412 -13.61 17.52 12.69
N TRP A 413 -13.38 18.07 13.89
CA TRP A 413 -12.20 18.89 14.17
C TRP A 413 -10.92 18.07 14.11
N VAL A 414 -10.95 16.86 14.67
CA VAL A 414 -9.84 15.91 14.56
C VAL A 414 -9.56 15.55 13.10
N GLY A 415 -10.60 15.28 12.31
CA GLY A 415 -10.50 14.94 10.89
C GLY A 415 -9.90 16.08 10.05
N VAL A 416 -10.33 17.32 10.28
CA VAL A 416 -9.76 18.51 9.62
C VAL A 416 -8.28 18.70 10.01
N ALA A 417 -7.96 18.60 11.30
CA ALA A 417 -6.58 18.73 11.77
C ALA A 417 -5.68 17.62 11.19
N LEU A 418 -6.18 16.38 11.13
CA LEU A 418 -5.49 15.26 10.50
C LEU A 418 -5.22 15.54 9.02
N ALA A 419 -6.25 15.86 8.22
CA ALA A 419 -6.11 16.14 6.80
C ALA A 419 -5.14 17.30 6.53
N ALA A 420 -5.23 18.38 7.32
CA ALA A 420 -4.31 19.51 7.22
C ALA A 420 -2.87 19.13 7.58
N SER A 421 -2.67 18.35 8.65
CA SER A 421 -1.33 17.90 9.05
C SER A 421 -0.68 17.01 8.00
N LEU A 422 -1.42 16.06 7.43
CA LEU A 422 -0.95 15.19 6.35
C LEU A 422 -0.61 16.00 5.09
N LEU A 423 -1.48 16.95 4.70
CA LEU A 423 -1.23 17.80 3.55
C LEU A 423 0.03 18.64 3.73
N LEU A 424 0.24 19.23 4.91
CA LEU A 424 1.44 20.01 5.21
C LEU A 424 2.70 19.16 5.13
N VAL A 425 2.68 17.93 5.68
CA VAL A 425 3.80 16.99 5.61
C VAL A 425 4.08 16.60 4.15
N ALA A 426 3.06 16.21 3.40
CA ALA A 426 3.19 15.84 1.99
C ALA A 426 3.73 17.01 1.15
N GLN A 427 3.21 18.23 1.34
CA GLN A 427 3.68 19.44 0.66
C GLN A 427 5.13 19.76 1.01
N TRP A 428 5.52 19.66 2.28
CA TRP A 428 6.89 19.88 2.70
C TRP A 428 7.85 18.85 2.10
N ARG A 429 7.42 17.59 1.98
CA ARG A 429 8.20 16.50 1.39
C ARG A 429 8.40 16.66 -0.11
N VAL A 430 7.35 17.00 -0.85
CA VAL A 430 7.44 17.27 -2.31
C VAL A 430 8.45 18.40 -2.62
N ARG A 431 8.70 19.32 -1.69
CA ARG A 431 9.72 20.37 -1.85
C ARG A 431 11.16 19.83 -1.92
N GLN A 432 11.42 18.63 -1.41
CA GLN A 432 12.75 18.03 -1.30
C GLN A 432 13.11 17.15 -2.53
N VAL A 433 12.76 17.59 -3.75
CA VAL A 433 12.88 16.90 -5.06
C VAL A 433 14.10 16.00 -5.25
N GLY A 434 15.27 16.37 -4.72
CA GLY A 434 16.52 15.59 -4.85
C GLY A 434 16.52 14.22 -4.18
N ARG A 435 15.50 13.87 -3.38
CA ARG A 435 15.31 12.54 -2.77
C ARG A 435 14.18 11.71 -3.42
N TYR A 436 13.43 12.28 -4.37
CA TYR A 436 12.12 11.73 -4.80
C TYR A 436 12.04 11.28 -6.25
N ALA A 437 13.06 11.58 -7.06
CA ALA A 437 13.08 11.14 -8.46
C ALA A 437 12.90 9.62 -8.57
N ILE A 438 13.45 8.86 -7.61
CA ILE A 438 13.35 7.39 -7.55
C ILE A 438 11.95 6.88 -7.23
N TYR A 439 11.25 7.55 -6.31
CA TYR A 439 9.93 7.11 -5.86
C TYR A 439 8.82 7.47 -6.88
N LEU A 440 9.13 8.36 -7.83
CA LEU A 440 8.23 8.78 -8.91
C LEU A 440 8.43 7.99 -10.22
N LEU A 441 9.54 7.28 -10.36
CA LEU A 441 9.75 6.25 -11.38
C LEU A 441 9.04 4.96 -10.96
#